data_AF-A0A927LBX7-F1
#
_entry.id   AF-A0A927LBX7-F1
#
_cell.length_a   1.000
_cell.length_b   1.000
_cell.length_c   1.000
_cell.angle_alpha   90.00
_cell.angle_beta   90.00
_cell.angle_gamma   90.00
#
_symmetry.space_group_name_H-M   'P 1'
#
loop_
_entity.id
_entity.type
_entity.pdbx_description
1 polymer ?
#
loop_
_entity_poly.entity_id
_entity_poly.type
_entity_poly.pdbx_seq_one_letter_code
_entity_poly.pdbx_strand_id
1 'polypeptide(L)' 'MSDWAAQSGAGVRFEWGPAGADRLVAAAASGRQLAAMGFVEDMAIATAKDTCAVVPVRDGDGAFALG' A
#
# COMPACT_ATOMS: atom_id res chain seq x y z
N MET A 1 -16.10 -19.22 4.11
CA MET A 1 -15.35 -18.21 3.35
C MET A 1 -14.21 -17.75 4.23
N SER A 2 -12.98 -18.15 3.89
CA SER A 2 -11.80 -17.95 4.75
C SER A 2 -11.49 -16.47 4.95
N ASP A 3 -10.82 -16.19 6.07
CA ASP A 3 -10.48 -14.90 6.67
C ASP A 3 -9.42 -14.10 5.87
N TRP A 4 -9.59 -14.02 4.55
CA TRP A 4 -8.60 -13.45 3.62
C TRP A 4 -8.32 -11.96 3.87
N ALA A 5 -9.23 -11.26 4.56
CA ALA A 5 -9.11 -9.87 4.95
C ALA A 5 -8.53 -9.67 6.36
N ALA A 6 -8.26 -10.75 7.11
CA ALA A 6 -7.69 -10.65 8.44
C ALA A 6 -6.18 -10.34 8.36
N GLN A 7 -5.83 -9.09 8.64
CA GLN A 7 -4.45 -8.68 8.83
C GLN A 7 -4.07 -8.82 10.31
N SER A 8 -3.12 -9.71 10.62
CA SER A 8 -2.53 -9.79 11.96
C SER A 8 -1.82 -8.46 12.29
N GLY A 9 -2.06 -7.94 13.50
CA GLY A 9 -1.42 -6.71 13.95
C GLY A 9 0.10 -6.90 14.05
N ALA A 10 0.87 -5.99 13.45
CA ALA A 10 2.34 -6.07 13.41
C ALA A 10 3.03 -5.78 14.75
N GLY A 11 2.28 -5.66 15.86
CA GLY A 11 2.82 -5.31 17.19
C GLY A 11 3.33 -3.87 17.30
N VAL A 12 3.21 -3.06 16.24
CA VAL A 12 3.63 -1.66 16.24
C VAL A 12 2.40 -0.76 16.13
N ARG A 13 2.13 0.01 17.19
CA ARG A 13 1.14 1.09 17.18
C ARG A 13 1.79 2.32 16.55
N PHE A 14 1.91 2.33 15.24
CA PHE A 14 2.13 3.58 14.53
C PHE A 14 0.80 4.32 14.43
N GLU A 15 0.84 5.65 14.55
CA GLU A 15 -0.26 6.48 14.08
C GLU A 15 -0.50 6.12 12.61
N TRP A 16 -1.68 5.57 12.29
CA TRP A 16 -2.05 5.27 10.93
C TRP A 16 -2.21 6.60 10.17
N GLY A 17 -1.13 7.00 9.53
CA GLY A 17 -0.99 8.22 8.75
C GLY A 17 0.20 8.09 7.79
N PRO A 18 0.42 9.08 6.92
CA PRO A 18 1.43 9.01 5.85
C PRO A 18 2.83 8.63 6.38
N ALA A 19 3.25 9.26 7.48
CA ALA A 19 4.55 9.00 8.11
C ALA A 19 4.70 7.59 8.73
N GLY A 20 3.58 6.92 9.03
CA GLY A 20 3.55 5.53 9.47
C GLY A 20 3.62 4.57 8.29
N ALA A 21 2.92 4.88 7.19
CA ALA A 21 2.95 4.10 5.96
C ALA A 21 4.36 4.06 5.34
N ASP A 22 5.05 5.21 5.24
CA ASP A 22 6.43 5.29 4.75
C ASP A 22 7.38 4.34 5.50
N ARG A 23 7.33 4.40 6.84
CA ARG A 23 8.19 3.59 7.70
C ARG A 23 7.89 2.11 7.59
N LEU A 24 6.60 1.73 7.55
CA LEU A 24 6.18 0.34 7.42
C LEU A 24 6.58 -0.25 6.07
N VAL A 25 6.36 0.50 4.98
CA VAL A 25 6.73 0.06 3.63
C VAL A 25 8.24 -0.14 3.53
N ALA A 26 9.05 0.82 3.99
CA ALA A 26 10.51 0.69 3.98
C ALA A 26 11.02 -0.52 4.78
N ALA A 27 10.33 -0.88 5.88
CA ALA A 27 10.67 -2.03 6.71
C ALA A 27 10.11 -3.37 6.19
N ALA A 28 9.19 -3.37 5.22
CA ALA A 28 8.62 -4.59 4.66
C ALA A 28 9.63 -5.32 3.74
N ALA A 29 9.44 -6.63 3.55
CA ALA A 29 10.29 -7.40 2.63
C ALA A 29 10.24 -6.83 1.19
N SER A 30 9.04 -6.48 0.72
CA SER A 30 8.83 -5.85 -0.58
C SER A 30 9.49 -4.48 -0.69
N GLY A 31 9.38 -3.62 0.33
CA GLY A 31 10.01 -2.29 0.31
C GLY A 31 11.54 -2.36 0.33
N ARG A 32 12.13 -3.29 1.11
CA ARG A 32 13.58 -3.54 1.04
C ARG A 32 14.03 -4.02 -0.34
N GLN A 33 13.23 -4.88 -0.99
CA GLN A 33 13.52 -5.32 -2.36
C GLN A 33 13.45 -4.16 -3.34
N LEU A 34 12.40 -3.32 -3.28
CA LEU A 34 12.27 -2.13 -4.12
C LEU A 34 13.43 -1.15 -3.91
N ALA A 35 13.81 -0.88 -2.65
CA ALA A 35 14.96 -0.04 -2.33
C ALA A 35 16.28 -0.63 -2.89
N ALA A 36 16.48 -1.94 -2.76
CA ALA A 36 17.66 -2.61 -3.30
C ALA A 36 17.71 -2.57 -4.85
N MET A 37 16.56 -2.46 -5.51
CA MET A 37 16.45 -2.30 -6.96
C MET A 37 16.47 -0.82 -7.41
N GLY A 38 16.57 0.13 -6.48
CA GLY A 38 16.63 1.57 -6.78
C GLY A 38 15.28 2.26 -6.98
N PHE A 39 14.18 1.72 -6.44
CA PHE A 39 12.83 2.27 -6.53
C PHE A 39 12.37 2.94 -5.22
N VAL A 40 13.23 3.72 -4.60
CA VAL A 40 12.90 4.39 -3.32
C VAL A 40 11.86 5.49 -3.53
N GLU A 41 11.94 6.18 -4.66
CA GLU A 41 11.05 7.27 -5.07
C GLU A 41 9.63 6.76 -5.33
N ASP A 42 9.49 5.57 -5.93
CA ASP A 42 8.19 4.94 -6.15
C ASP A 42 7.48 4.60 -4.83
N MET A 43 8.24 4.23 -3.79
CA MET A 43 7.66 4.02 -2.47
C MET A 43 7.08 5.30 -1.89
N ALA A 44 7.75 6.45 -2.08
CA ALA A 44 7.25 7.75 -1.62
C ALA A 44 5.96 8.17 -2.36
N ILE A 45 5.81 7.79 -3.64
CA ILE A 45 4.56 8.00 -4.38
C ILE A 45 3.46 7.07 -3.84
N ALA A 46 3.76 5.80 -3.64
CA ALA A 46 2.79 4.77 -3.22
C ALA A 46 2.22 5.00 -1.82
N THR A 47 2.96 5.63 -0.93
CA THR A 47 2.54 5.95 0.45
C THR A 47 1.93 7.34 0.59
N ALA A 48 1.93 8.14 -0.49
CA ALA A 48 1.34 9.46 -0.49
C ALA A 48 -0.18 9.37 -0.27
N LYS A 49 -0.67 10.11 0.72
CA LYS A 49 -2.08 10.10 1.12
C LYS A 49 -2.89 11.11 0.34
N ASP A 50 -4.10 10.71 -0.06
CA ASP A 50 -5.13 11.55 -0.68
C ASP A 50 -4.64 12.29 -1.95
N THR A 51 -3.70 11.70 -2.68
CA THR A 51 -3.14 12.27 -3.93
C THR A 51 -4.00 11.99 -5.16
N CYS A 52 -4.91 11.01 -5.07
CA CYS A 52 -5.82 10.63 -6.14
C CYS A 52 -7.22 10.36 -5.58
N ALA A 53 -8.24 10.98 -6.17
CA ALA A 53 -9.64 10.78 -5.79
C ALA A 53 -10.33 9.67 -6.61
N VAL A 54 -9.63 9.06 -7.57
CA VAL A 54 -10.18 8.00 -8.43
C VAL A 54 -10.19 6.68 -7.68
N VAL A 55 -11.36 6.02 -7.66
CA VAL A 55 -11.52 4.68 -7.13
C VAL A 55 -11.68 3.70 -8.30
N PRO A 56 -10.69 2.83 -8.56
CA PRO A 56 -10.81 1.83 -9.61
C PRO A 56 -11.80 0.73 -9.19
N VAL A 57 -12.83 0.50 -10.01
CA VAL A 57 -13.85 -0.53 -9.80
C VAL A 57 -13.64 -1.66 -10.80
N ARG A 58 -13.62 -2.91 -10.31
CA ARG A 58 -13.50 -4.09 -11.17
C ARG A 58 -14.85 -4.37 -11.84
N ASP A 59 -14.89 -4.35 -13.16
CA ASP A 59 -16.09 -4.65 -13.94
C ASP A 59 -16.34 -6.17 -14.08
N GLY A 60 -17.42 -6.51 -14.80
CA GLY A 60 -17.82 -7.90 -15.04
C GLY A 60 -16.85 -8.68 -15.92
N ASP A 61 -16.09 -7.99 -16.78
CA ASP A 61 -15.10 -8.58 -17.69
C ASP A 61 -13.71 -8.70 -17.02
N GLY A 62 -13.55 -8.11 -15.85
CA GLY A 62 -12.37 -8.18 -15.00
C GLY A 62 -11.37 -7.06 -15.21
N ALA A 63 -11.71 -6.02 -15.98
CA ALA A 63 -10.92 -4.80 -16.07
C ALA A 63 -11.25 -3.84 -14.92
N PHE A 64 -10.39 -2.84 -14.69
CA PHE A 64 -10.67 -1.73 -13.79
C PHE A 64 -11.17 -0.53 -14.58
N ALA A 65 -12.35 -0.03 -14.24
CA ALA A 65 -12.96 1.17 -14.81
C ALA A 65 -13.18 2.22 -13.71
N LEU A 66 -13.51 3.46 -14.12
CA LEU A 66 -14.02 4.46 -13.20
C LEU A 66 -15.39 3.99 -12.69
N GLY A 67 -15.57 4.00 -11.38
CA GLY A 67 -16.87 3.72 -10.73
C GLY A 67 -17.89 4.81 -10.93
#